data_AF-A0A0J8QT85-F1
#
_entry.id   AF-A0A0J8QT85-F1
#
_cell.length_a   1.000
_cell.length_b   1.000
_cell.length_c   1.000
_cell.angle_alpha   90.00
_cell.angle_beta   90.00
_cell.angle_gamma   90.00
#
_symmetry.space_group_name_H-M   'P 1'
#
loop_
_entity.id
_entity.type
_entity.pdbx_description
1 polymer ?
#
loop_
_entity_poly.entity_id
_entity_poly.type
_entity_poly.pdbx_seq_one_letter_code
_entity_poly.pdbx_strand_id
1 'polypeptide(L)'
;MSTASIIHCFDRALFPKRPVQLDPENDSIMEITSKFQRLCLLSAIQNLMDIQHFLNPADEVVEDSPEAIEQHVIALLDPADESKEDEDLATEMLPPITPSEALDLVKQLRLYEEQQDQGDQQLIQQLNSYKSKIAARRLQTQQQQDIHAYFQRAPPI
;
A
#
# COMPACT_ATOMS: atom_id res chain seq x y z
N MET A 1 -12.09 -38.61 19.97
CA MET A 1 -10.83 -38.17 19.35
C MET A 1 -9.71 -38.50 20.33
N SER A 2 -8.88 -39.49 20.02
CA SER A 2 -7.89 -40.05 20.97
C SER A 2 -6.73 -39.07 21.17
N THR A 3 -6.40 -38.76 22.43
CA THR A 3 -5.26 -37.90 22.83
C THR A 3 -3.92 -38.37 22.27
N ALA A 4 -3.81 -39.66 21.95
CA ALA A 4 -2.67 -40.25 21.26
C ALA A 4 -2.38 -39.61 19.89
N SER A 5 -3.40 -39.14 19.18
CA SER A 5 -3.23 -38.55 17.85
C SER A 5 -2.66 -37.13 17.92
N ILE A 6 -3.02 -36.36 18.97
CA ILE A 6 -2.50 -35.01 19.20
C ILE A 6 -1.04 -35.09 19.65
N ILE A 7 -0.73 -35.99 20.59
CA ILE A 7 0.65 -36.20 21.08
C ILE A 7 1.55 -36.65 19.93
N HIS A 8 1.09 -37.58 19.09
CA HIS A 8 1.84 -38.03 17.92
C HIS A 8 2.06 -36.91 16.87
N CYS A 9 1.07 -36.03 16.66
CA CYS A 9 1.25 -34.87 15.78
C CYS A 9 2.24 -33.85 16.36
N PHE A 10 2.23 -33.66 17.69
CA PHE A 10 3.12 -32.75 18.40
C PHE A 10 4.58 -33.25 18.39
N ASP A 11 4.80 -34.54 18.68
CA ASP A 11 6.12 -35.17 18.61
C ASP A 11 6.68 -35.15 17.18
N ARG A 12 5.83 -35.34 16.17
CA ARG A 12 6.25 -35.23 14.75
C ARG A 12 6.62 -33.81 14.34
N ALA A 13 6.04 -32.79 14.98
CA ALA A 13 6.35 -31.39 14.70
C ALA A 13 7.63 -30.93 15.40
N LEU A 14 7.90 -31.43 16.61
CA LEU A 14 9.08 -31.06 17.40
C LEU A 14 10.34 -31.84 17.02
N PHE A 15 10.21 -33.02 16.41
CA PHE A 15 11.32 -33.76 15.84
C PHE A 15 11.23 -33.74 14.31
N PRO A 16 11.76 -32.70 13.62
CA PRO A 16 11.96 -32.76 12.18
C PRO A 16 12.77 -34.02 11.86
N LYS A 17 12.26 -34.84 10.93
CA LYS A 17 12.95 -36.03 10.45
C LYS A 17 14.33 -35.62 9.93
N ARG A 18 15.33 -35.97 10.75
CA ARG A 18 16.77 -35.69 10.63
C ARG A 18 17.10 -34.19 10.72
N PRO A 19 18.10 -33.81 11.55
CA PRO A 19 18.83 -32.59 11.22
C PRO A 19 19.32 -32.77 9.78
N VAL A 20 19.19 -31.73 8.96
CA VAL A 20 20.10 -31.60 7.82
C VAL A 20 21.48 -31.71 8.46
N GLN A 21 22.13 -32.87 8.30
CA GLN A 21 23.56 -32.94 8.45
C GLN A 21 24.05 -31.96 7.40
N LEU A 22 24.47 -30.78 7.85
CA LEU A 22 25.49 -30.03 7.16
C LEU A 22 26.71 -30.95 7.20
N ASP A 23 26.71 -31.97 6.32
CA ASP A 23 27.96 -32.58 5.89
C ASP A 23 28.84 -31.42 5.43
N PRO A 24 30.15 -31.43 5.72
CA PRO A 24 31.03 -30.42 5.20
C PRO A 24 31.04 -30.58 3.68
N GLU A 25 30.17 -29.85 2.98
CA GLU A 25 30.06 -29.83 1.51
C GLU A 25 31.30 -29.15 0.90
N ASN A 26 32.46 -29.74 1.15
CA ASN A 26 33.70 -29.39 0.47
C ASN A 26 33.72 -30.01 -0.93
N ASP A 27 33.04 -31.15 -1.12
CA ASP A 27 32.98 -31.85 -2.41
C ASP A 27 32.17 -31.07 -3.45
N SER A 28 31.02 -30.51 -3.07
CA SER A 28 30.20 -29.65 -3.93
C SER A 28 30.94 -28.37 -4.33
N ILE A 29 31.58 -27.71 -3.36
CA ILE A 29 32.34 -26.47 -3.60
C ILE A 29 33.56 -26.75 -4.49
N MET A 30 34.26 -27.85 -4.25
CA MET A 30 35.42 -28.27 -5.05
C MET A 30 35.02 -28.65 -6.48
N GLU A 31 33.90 -29.36 -6.67
CA GLU A 31 33.38 -29.69 -7.99
C GLU A 31 32.94 -28.43 -8.77
N ILE A 32 32.26 -27.49 -8.10
CA ILE A 32 31.88 -26.20 -8.68
C ILE A 32 33.12 -25.39 -9.07
N THR A 33 34.13 -25.33 -8.20
CA THR A 33 35.39 -24.62 -8.47
C THR A 33 36.13 -25.21 -9.66
N SER A 34 36.19 -26.54 -9.76
CA SER A 34 36.83 -27.25 -10.88
C SER A 34 36.10 -27.02 -12.22
N LYS A 35 34.77 -27.10 -12.22
CA LYS A 35 33.95 -26.80 -13.40
C LYS A 35 34.11 -25.34 -13.84
N PHE A 36 34.17 -24.41 -12.88
CA PHE A 36 34.40 -23.00 -13.15
C PHE A 36 35.79 -22.76 -13.77
N GLN A 37 36.86 -23.32 -13.20
CA GLN A 37 38.21 -23.23 -13.78
C GLN A 37 38.26 -23.76 -15.22
N ARG A 38 37.56 -24.87 -15.49
CA ARG A 38 37.42 -25.40 -16.85
C ARG A 38 36.68 -24.45 -17.78
N LEU A 39 35.64 -23.76 -17.30
CA LEU A 39 34.93 -22.74 -18.08
C LEU A 39 35.80 -21.51 -18.35
N CYS A 40 36.61 -21.04 -17.39
CA CYS A 40 37.56 -19.95 -17.63
C CYS A 40 38.63 -20.30 -18.68
N LEU A 41 39.03 -21.57 -18.76
CA LEU A 41 39.99 -22.05 -19.76
C LEU A 41 39.35 -22.20 -21.16
N LEU A 42 38.06 -22.53 -21.24
CA LEU A 42 37.35 -22.83 -22.50
C LEU A 42 36.55 -21.64 -23.07
N SER A 43 36.23 -20.64 -22.25
CA SER A 43 35.38 -19.50 -22.61
C SER A 43 36.03 -18.17 -22.24
N ALA A 44 35.52 -17.06 -22.78
CA ALA A 44 35.98 -15.70 -22.46
C ALA A 44 35.52 -15.19 -21.07
N ILE A 45 34.99 -16.05 -20.20
CA ILE A 45 34.62 -15.70 -18.82
C ILE A 45 35.91 -15.54 -18.02
N GLN A 46 36.50 -14.34 -18.11
CA GLN A 46 37.77 -14.02 -17.44
C GLN A 46 37.55 -13.34 -16.08
N ASN A 47 36.37 -12.77 -15.85
CA ASN A 47 36.10 -11.96 -14.66
C ASN A 47 34.99 -12.60 -13.83
N LEU A 48 35.40 -13.29 -12.76
CA LEU A 48 34.48 -13.69 -11.69
C LEU A 48 33.92 -12.41 -11.06
N MET A 49 32.60 -12.24 -11.09
CA MET A 49 31.95 -11.10 -10.44
C MET A 49 32.18 -11.20 -8.94
N ASP A 50 32.86 -10.22 -8.37
CA ASP A 50 33.11 -10.20 -6.93
C ASP A 50 31.81 -9.89 -6.18
N ILE A 51 31.16 -10.95 -5.71
CA ILE A 51 29.90 -10.85 -4.96
C ILE A 51 30.07 -10.14 -3.63
N GLN A 52 31.29 -10.06 -3.07
CA GLN A 52 31.50 -9.36 -1.80
C GLN A 52 31.32 -7.86 -1.99
N HIS A 53 31.82 -7.31 -3.09
CA HIS A 53 31.59 -5.92 -3.49
C HIS A 53 30.14 -5.66 -3.95
N PHE A 54 29.43 -6.69 -4.40
CA PHE A 54 28.00 -6.58 -4.76
C PHE A 54 27.10 -6.57 -3.51
N LEU A 55 27.38 -7.42 -2.52
CA LEU A 55 26.60 -7.53 -1.29
C LEU A 55 26.91 -6.40 -0.30
N ASN A 56 28.15 -5.91 -0.28
CA ASN A 56 28.59 -4.82 0.58
C ASN A 56 29.34 -3.78 -0.27
N PRO A 57 28.62 -2.97 -1.05
CA PRO A 57 29.27 -1.92 -1.84
C PRO A 57 29.93 -0.91 -0.90
N ALA A 58 31.15 -0.49 -1.23
CA ALA A 58 31.94 0.41 -0.38
C ALA A 58 31.28 1.79 -0.17
N ASP A 59 30.35 2.16 -1.04
CA ASP A 59 29.61 3.42 -1.00
C ASP A 59 28.36 3.34 -0.10
N GLU A 60 27.95 2.15 0.34
CA GLU A 60 26.81 1.93 1.24
C GLU A 60 27.31 1.59 2.64
N VAL A 61 27.68 2.63 3.39
CA VAL A 61 28.08 2.50 4.80
C VAL A 61 26.89 2.84 5.68
N VAL A 62 26.54 1.94 6.59
CA VAL A 62 25.55 2.23 7.64
C VAL A 62 26.23 3.16 8.66
N GLU A 63 25.89 4.44 8.61
CA GLU A 63 26.46 5.47 9.50
C GLU A 63 25.76 5.54 10.87
N ASP A 64 24.66 4.81 11.04
CA ASP A 64 23.87 4.85 12.27
C ASP A 64 24.69 4.32 13.46
N SER A 65 24.84 5.16 14.48
CA SER A 65 25.47 4.73 15.73
C SER A 65 24.56 3.72 16.42
N PRO A 66 25.11 2.73 17.15
CA PRO A 66 24.29 1.73 17.85
C PRO A 66 23.34 2.40 18.85
N GLU A 67 23.74 3.51 19.47
CA GLU A 67 22.89 4.30 20.35
C GLU A 67 21.72 4.97 19.61
N ALA A 68 21.92 5.41 18.36
CA ALA A 68 20.85 5.97 17.52
C ALA A 68 19.83 4.89 17.12
N ILE A 69 20.30 3.68 16.80
CA ILE A 69 19.44 2.52 16.50
C ILE A 69 18.65 2.12 17.74
N GLU A 70 19.29 2.04 18.91
CA GLU A 70 18.64 1.72 20.17
C GLU A 70 17.55 2.74 20.51
N GLN A 71 17.84 4.04 20.37
CA GLN A 71 16.84 5.10 20.59
C GLN A 71 15.67 5.01 19.60
N HIS A 72 15.94 4.68 18.34
CA HIS A 72 14.90 4.50 17.33
C HIS A 72 14.00 3.29 17.65
N VAL A 73 14.59 2.17 18.07
CA VAL A 73 13.84 0.97 18.47
C VAL A 73 13.03 1.22 19.73
N ILE A 74 13.58 1.95 20.71
CA ILE A 74 12.87 2.34 21.93
C ILE A 74 11.68 3.24 21.58
N ALA A 75 11.86 4.25 20.71
CA ALA A 75 10.79 5.13 20.26
C ALA A 75 9.66 4.38 19.55
N LEU A 76 9.98 3.36 18.73
CA LEU A 76 8.99 2.54 18.03
C LEU A 76 8.19 1.61 18.95
N LEU A 77 8.75 1.29 20.13
CA LEU A 77 8.14 0.39 21.11
C LEU A 77 7.49 1.12 22.27
N ASP A 78 7.70 2.44 22.39
CA ASP A 78 7.10 3.25 23.43
C ASP A 78 5.65 3.57 23.06
N PRO A 79 4.64 3.03 23.77
CA PRO A 79 3.23 3.25 23.46
C PRO A 79 2.77 4.70 23.71
N ALA A 80 3.65 5.54 24.26
CA ALA A 80 3.43 6.98 24.41
C ALA A 80 3.51 7.75 23.08
N ASP A 81 4.16 7.17 22.07
CA ASP A 81 4.31 7.75 20.72
C ASP A 81 3.30 7.21 19.69
N GLU A 82 2.24 6.52 20.13
CA GLU A 82 1.00 6.31 19.33
C GLU A 82 0.34 7.64 18.88
N SER A 83 0.90 8.79 19.30
CA SER A 83 0.42 10.13 18.96
C SER A 83 1.33 10.93 18.02
N LYS A 84 2.50 10.39 17.61
CA LYS A 84 3.44 11.10 16.71
C LYS A 84 3.60 10.47 15.32
N GLU A 85 3.13 9.24 15.11
CA GLU A 85 3.07 8.64 13.77
C GLU A 85 1.89 9.15 12.92
N ASP A 86 1.06 10.05 13.45
CA ASP A 86 -0.01 10.72 12.71
C ASP A 86 0.41 12.08 12.12
N GLU A 87 1.68 12.50 12.26
CA GLU A 87 2.12 13.81 11.74
C GLU A 87 2.55 13.76 10.25
N ASP A 88 2.83 12.57 9.70
CA ASP A 88 3.17 12.36 8.28
C ASP A 88 2.15 11.50 7.50
N LEU A 89 1.05 11.08 8.14
CA LEU A 89 -0.21 10.82 7.43
C LEU A 89 -0.90 12.17 7.18
N ALA A 90 -0.19 13.07 6.49
CA ALA A 90 -0.81 14.10 5.70
C ALA A 90 -1.66 13.39 4.63
N THR A 91 -2.82 12.90 5.05
CA THR A 91 -3.92 12.51 4.19
C THR A 91 -4.16 13.74 3.35
N GLU A 92 -3.62 13.77 2.13
CA GLU A 92 -3.75 14.90 1.23
C GLU A 92 -5.22 15.31 1.24
N MET A 93 -5.52 16.43 1.89
CA MET A 93 -6.90 16.83 2.08
C MET A 93 -7.43 17.19 0.71
N LEU A 94 -8.16 16.26 0.09
CA LEU A 94 -8.80 16.49 -1.18
C LEU A 94 -9.71 17.72 -1.03
N PRO A 95 -9.72 18.61 -2.04
CA PRO A 95 -10.60 19.76 -2.00
C PRO A 95 -12.06 19.30 -1.85
N PRO A 96 -12.87 20.00 -1.03
CA PRO A 96 -14.26 19.63 -0.84
C PRO A 96 -15.04 19.78 -2.16
N ILE A 97 -15.77 18.73 -2.54
CA ILE A 97 -16.58 18.74 -3.76
C ILE A 97 -17.75 19.72 -3.59
N THR A 98 -17.92 20.61 -4.56
CA THR A 98 -19.03 21.58 -4.55
C THR A 98 -20.38 20.89 -4.81
N PRO A 99 -21.52 21.45 -4.36
CA PRO A 99 -22.84 20.88 -4.65
C PRO A 99 -23.15 20.74 -6.14
N SER A 100 -22.59 21.60 -6.99
CA SER A 100 -22.69 21.49 -8.45
C SER A 100 -21.94 20.28 -8.99
N GLU A 101 -20.67 20.13 -8.60
CA GLU A 101 -19.83 19.00 -9.02
C GLU A 101 -20.43 17.68 -8.54
N ALA A 102 -20.90 17.62 -7.29
CA ALA A 102 -21.55 16.43 -6.75
C ALA A 102 -22.79 16.02 -7.58
N LEU A 103 -23.59 16.98 -8.04
CA LEU A 103 -24.74 16.70 -8.90
C LEU A 103 -24.33 16.17 -10.28
N ASP A 104 -23.23 16.65 -10.85
CA ASP A 104 -22.74 16.20 -12.14
C ASP A 104 -22.11 14.80 -12.05
N LEU A 105 -21.36 14.53 -10.98
CA LEU A 105 -20.84 13.19 -10.68
C LEU A 105 -21.95 12.16 -10.51
N VAL A 106 -23.03 12.49 -9.79
CA VAL A 106 -24.20 11.59 -9.64
C VAL A 106 -24.87 11.33 -11.00
N LYS A 107 -24.95 12.32 -11.90
CA LYS A 107 -25.49 12.09 -13.26
C LYS A 107 -24.59 11.16 -14.06
N GLN A 108 -23.27 11.34 -13.99
CA GLN A 108 -22.32 10.48 -14.69
C GLN A 108 -22.39 9.04 -14.19
N LEU A 109 -22.43 8.84 -12.87
CA LEU A 109 -22.54 7.50 -12.28
C LEU A 109 -23.86 6.83 -12.64
N ARG A 110 -24.97 7.58 -12.64
CA ARG A 110 -26.26 7.08 -13.12
C ARG A 110 -26.21 6.66 -14.59
N LEU A 111 -25.61 7.49 -15.46
CA LEU A 111 -25.48 7.18 -16.88
C LEU A 111 -24.64 5.92 -17.10
N TYR A 112 -23.55 5.76 -16.35
CA TYR A 112 -22.71 4.57 -16.39
C TYR A 112 -23.52 3.31 -16.08
N GLU A 113 -24.36 3.32 -15.03
CA GLU A 113 -25.22 2.19 -14.66
C GLU A 113 -26.30 1.91 -15.71
N GLU A 114 -26.90 2.95 -16.28
CA GLU A 114 -27.91 2.81 -17.34
C GLU A 114 -27.35 2.20 -18.64
N GLN A 115 -26.04 2.31 -18.86
CA GLN A 115 -25.35 1.77 -20.04
C GLN A 115 -24.91 0.31 -19.88
N GLN A 116 -25.03 -0.28 -18.67
CA GLN A 116 -24.66 -1.68 -18.44
C GLN A 116 -25.75 -2.64 -18.93
N ASP A 117 -25.35 -3.78 -19.50
CA ASP A 117 -26.29 -4.85 -19.94
C ASP A 117 -27.13 -5.44 -18.78
N GLN A 118 -26.60 -5.37 -17.56
CA GLN A 118 -27.27 -5.76 -16.31
C GLN A 118 -27.21 -4.64 -15.26
N GLY A 119 -27.54 -3.40 -15.66
CA GLY A 119 -27.52 -2.26 -14.76
C GLY A 119 -28.38 -2.45 -13.51
N ASP A 120 -27.86 -2.05 -12.35
CA ASP A 120 -28.56 -2.18 -11.07
C ASP A 120 -29.67 -1.11 -10.95
N GLN A 121 -30.91 -1.55 -11.14
CA GLN A 121 -32.11 -0.72 -11.00
C GLN A 121 -32.26 -0.14 -9.59
N GLN A 122 -31.84 -0.85 -8.54
CA GLN A 122 -31.91 -0.35 -7.16
C GLN A 122 -30.91 0.79 -6.95
N LEU A 123 -29.70 0.63 -7.47
CA LEU A 123 -28.67 1.66 -7.45
C LEU A 123 -29.15 2.94 -8.17
N ILE A 124 -29.75 2.82 -9.36
CA ILE A 124 -30.31 3.97 -10.10
C ILE A 124 -31.36 4.72 -9.26
N GLN A 125 -32.24 4.00 -8.55
CA GLN A 125 -33.24 4.64 -7.67
C GLN A 125 -32.59 5.36 -6.49
N GLN A 126 -31.57 4.75 -5.87
CA GLN A 126 -30.82 5.38 -4.78
C GLN A 126 -30.12 6.66 -5.25
N LEU A 127 -29.49 6.64 -6.43
CA LEU A 127 -28.82 7.81 -7.01
C LEU A 127 -29.81 8.94 -7.29
N ASN A 128 -31.03 8.65 -7.74
CA ASN A 128 -32.08 9.65 -7.93
C ASN A 128 -32.55 10.28 -6.61
N SER A 129 -32.62 9.48 -5.53
CA SER A 129 -32.90 9.99 -4.17
C SER A 129 -31.78 10.93 -3.69
N TYR A 130 -30.52 10.53 -3.87
CA TYR A 130 -29.38 11.37 -3.50
C TYR A 130 -29.31 12.67 -4.31
N LYS A 131 -29.54 12.61 -5.63
CA LYS A 131 -29.64 13.80 -6.48
C LYS A 131 -30.65 14.82 -5.93
N SER A 132 -31.83 14.35 -5.52
CA SER A 132 -32.88 15.20 -4.94
C SER A 132 -32.45 15.83 -3.62
N LYS A 133 -31.78 15.07 -2.74
CA LYS A 133 -31.24 15.56 -1.47
C LYS A 133 -30.16 16.63 -1.67
N ILE A 134 -29.24 16.40 -2.60
CA ILE A 134 -28.16 17.36 -2.91
C ILE A 134 -28.74 18.65 -3.48
N ALA A 135 -29.73 18.57 -4.38
CA ALA A 135 -30.41 19.73 -4.93
C ALA A 135 -31.15 20.54 -3.85
N ALA A 136 -31.84 19.87 -2.92
CA ALA A 136 -32.50 20.53 -1.80
C ALA A 136 -31.50 21.24 -0.88
N ARG A 137 -30.38 20.61 -0.55
CA ARG A 137 -29.30 21.24 0.24
C ARG A 137 -28.72 22.46 -0.47
N ARG A 138 -28.47 22.38 -1.78
CA ARG A 138 -27.98 23.50 -2.57
C ARG A 138 -28.93 24.71 -2.51
N LEU A 139 -30.24 24.47 -2.59
CA LEU A 139 -31.26 25.52 -2.48
C LEU A 139 -31.30 26.12 -1.07
N GLN A 140 -31.12 25.33 -0.02
CA GLN A 140 -31.05 25.84 1.36
C GLN A 140 -29.79 26.70 1.61
N THR A 141 -28.66 26.32 1.01
CA THR A 141 -27.41 27.08 1.12
C THR A 141 -27.41 28.34 0.26
N GLN A 142 -28.21 28.38 -0.81
CA GLN A 142 -28.46 29.61 -1.56
C GLN A 142 -29.33 30.54 -0.71
N GLN A 143 -28.68 31.48 -0.01
CA GLN A 143 -29.40 32.55 0.68
C GLN A 143 -30.29 33.31 -0.32
N GLN A 144 -31.52 33.60 0.08
CA GLN A 144 -32.40 34.51 -0.62
C GLN A 144 -31.71 35.88 -0.65
N GLN A 145 -31.22 36.28 -1.82
CA GLN A 145 -30.66 37.61 -2.00
C GLN A 145 -31.80 38.64 -1.93
N ASP A 146 -31.50 39.80 -1.35
CA ASP A 146 -32.41 40.94 -1.37
C ASP A 146 -32.77 41.27 -2.83
N ILE A 147 -34.06 41.46 -3.11
CA ILE A 147 -34.56 41.80 -4.43
C ILE A 147 -33.93 43.09 -4.97
N HIS A 148 -33.49 43.98 -4.08
CA HIS A 148 -32.75 45.19 -4.47
C HIS A 148 -31.42 44.88 -5.19
N ALA A 149 -30.76 43.75 -4.91
CA ALA A 149 -29.54 43.34 -5.60
C ALA A 149 -29.76 43.00 -7.09
N TYR A 150 -30.97 42.57 -7.45
CA TYR A 150 -31.36 42.35 -8.85
C TYR A 150 -31.44 43.69 -9.61
N PHE A 151 -32.05 44.70 -9.00
CA PHE A 151 -32.21 46.03 -9.61
C PHE A 151 -30.91 46.83 -9.69
N GLN A 152 -29.90 46.51 -8.87
CA GLN A 152 -28.57 47.13 -8.96
C GLN A 152 -27.69 46.59 -10.11
N ARG A 153 -28.00 45.38 -10.61
CA ARG A 153 -27.27 44.75 -11.73
C ARG A 153 -27.87 45.04 -13.11
N ALA A 154 -29.07 45.61 -13.16
CA ALA A 154 -29.67 46.06 -14.41
C ALA A 154 -29.10 47.44 -14.78
N PRO A 155 -28.59 47.66 -16.02
CA PRO A 155 -28.18 48.99 -16.44
C PRO A 155 -29.42 49.91 -16.48
N PRO A 156 -29.25 51.21 -16.16
CA PRO A 156 -30.36 52.16 -16.26
C PRO A 156 -30.84 52.25 -17.71
N ILE A 157 -32.17 52.25 -17.87
CA ILE A 157 -32.88 52.45 -19.15
C ILE A 157 -32.66 53.88 -19.63
#